data_AF-A0A174NGQ4-F1
#
_entry.id   AF-A0A174NGQ4-F1
#
_cell.length_a   1.000
_cell.length_b   1.000
_cell.length_c   1.000
_cell.angle_alpha   90.00
_cell.angle_beta   90.00
_cell.angle_gamma   90.00
#
_symmetry.space_group_name_H-M   'P 1'
#
loop_
_entity.id
_entity.type
_entity.pdbx_description
1 polymer ?
#
loop_
_entity_poly.entity_id
_entity_poly.type
_entity_poly.pdbx_seq_one_letter_code
_entity_poly.pdbx_strand_id
1 'polypeptide(L)'
;MLYSYFLKRTIDFIVAFFVLAVIWPILLLLIIFLHFTNKGAGVFFTQERPGKNARIFKAIKFKTMTDKRDSEGNLLPDAERLTKIGKIVRSLSIDELPQLINMY
;
A
#
# COMPACT_ATOMS: atom_id res chain seq x y z
N MET A 1 -10.36 -16.94 -27.91
CA MET A 1 -9.65 -15.77 -27.33
C MET A 1 -10.49 -15.01 -26.28
N LEU A 2 -11.78 -14.72 -26.52
CA LEU A 2 -12.65 -13.99 -25.57
C LEU A 2 -12.85 -14.71 -24.22
N TYR A 3 -12.99 -16.04 -24.24
CA TYR A 3 -13.19 -16.88 -23.05
C TYR A 3 -12.04 -16.77 -22.04
N SER A 4 -10.80 -16.74 -22.51
CA SER A 4 -9.61 -16.63 -21.65
C SER A 4 -9.55 -15.27 -20.94
N TYR A 5 -10.05 -14.19 -21.55
CA TYR A 5 -10.00 -12.86 -20.95
C TYR A 5 -11.03 -12.66 -19.85
N PHE A 6 -12.28 -13.09 -20.09
CA PHE A 6 -13.34 -13.01 -19.09
C PHE A 6 -13.10 -13.97 -17.93
N LEU A 7 -12.74 -15.23 -18.23
CA LEU A 7 -12.47 -16.23 -17.19
C LEU A 7 -11.27 -15.83 -16.33
N LYS A 8 -10.19 -15.31 -16.94
CA LYS A 8 -9.04 -14.81 -16.18
C LYS A 8 -9.43 -13.66 -15.27
N ARG A 9 -10.21 -12.68 -15.74
CA ARG A 9 -10.62 -11.54 -14.91
C ARG A 9 -11.51 -11.96 -13.74
N THR A 10 -12.42 -12.90 -13.94
CA THR A 10 -13.26 -13.44 -12.87
C THR A 10 -12.45 -14.25 -11.87
N ILE A 11 -11.50 -15.07 -12.33
CA ILE A 11 -10.60 -15.82 -11.44
C ILE A 11 -9.71 -14.87 -10.64
N ASP A 12 -9.07 -13.90 -11.29
CA ASP A 12 -8.22 -12.90 -10.63
C ASP A 12 -9.02 -12.14 -9.56
N PHE A 13 -10.28 -11.80 -9.84
CA PHE A 13 -11.18 -11.16 -8.87
C PHE A 13 -11.49 -12.06 -7.67
N ILE A 14 -11.88 -13.32 -7.92
CA ILE A 14 -12.23 -14.26 -6.86
C ILE A 14 -11.01 -14.54 -5.96
N VAL A 15 -9.84 -14.78 -6.56
CA VAL A 15 -8.60 -15.02 -5.81
C VAL A 15 -8.23 -13.78 -4.99
N ALA A 16 -8.26 -12.59 -5.57
CA ALA A 16 -7.95 -11.35 -4.84
C ALA A 16 -8.95 -11.11 -3.69
N PHE A 17 -10.24 -11.39 -3.89
CA PHE A 17 -11.26 -11.29 -2.86
C PHE A 17 -10.99 -12.25 -1.69
N PHE A 18 -10.70 -13.53 -1.96
CA PHE A 18 -10.39 -14.49 -0.90
C PHE A 18 -9.09 -14.16 -0.17
N VAL A 19 -8.05 -13.73 -0.90
CA VAL A 19 -6.81 -13.27 -0.27
C VAL A 19 -7.09 -12.10 0.66
N LEU A 20 -7.82 -11.08 0.19
CA LEU A 20 -8.23 -9.94 1.02
C LEU A 20 -9.05 -10.37 2.24
N ALA A 21 -9.99 -11.31 2.07
CA ALA A 21 -10.82 -11.84 3.14
C ALA A 21 -10.05 -12.67 4.19
N VAL A 22 -8.86 -13.17 3.88
CA VAL A 22 -7.99 -13.84 4.86
C VAL A 22 -7.06 -12.83 5.53
N ILE A 23 -6.51 -11.89 4.78
CA ILE A 23 -5.50 -10.95 5.30
C ILE A 23 -6.10 -9.70 5.97
N TRP A 24 -7.41 -9.43 5.84
CA TRP A 24 -8.02 -8.21 6.38
C TRP A 24 -7.74 -7.94 7.87
N PRO A 25 -7.68 -8.94 8.78
CA PRO A 25 -7.38 -8.66 10.19
C PRO A 25 -5.95 -8.13 10.34
N ILE A 26 -5.01 -8.66 9.56
CA ILE A 26 -3.61 -8.22 9.52
C ILE A 26 -3.54 -6.79 8.96
N LEU A 27 -4.26 -6.51 7.88
CA LEU A 27 -4.33 -5.16 7.31
C LEU A 27 -4.90 -4.15 8.32
N LEU A 28 -5.93 -4.52 9.07
CA LEU A 28 -6.53 -3.66 10.09
C LEU A 28 -5.55 -3.36 11.23
N LEU A 29 -4.83 -4.37 11.73
CA LEU A 29 -3.79 -4.16 12.73
C LEU A 29 -2.69 -3.23 12.21
N LEU A 30 -2.24 -3.43 10.97
CA LEU A 30 -1.25 -2.56 10.34
C LEU A 30 -1.73 -1.12 10.21
N ILE A 31 -3.01 -0.92 9.86
CA ILE A 31 -3.63 0.42 9.80
C ILE A 31 -3.50 1.11 11.15
N ILE A 32 -3.86 0.42 12.24
CA ILE A 32 -3.79 0.95 13.60
C ILE A 32 -2.33 1.28 13.96
N PHE A 33 -1.42 0.32 13.79
CA PHE A 33 0.00 0.53 14.13
C PHE A 33 0.62 1.68 13.35
N LEU A 34 0.41 1.74 12.03
CA LEU A 34 0.95 2.81 11.19
C LEU A 34 0.29 4.16 11.49
N HIS A 35 -1.00 4.19 11.83
CA HIS A 35 -1.68 5.43 12.22
C HIS A 35 -1.01 6.08 13.44
N PHE A 36 -0.78 5.31 14.50
CA PHE A 36 -0.09 5.79 15.69
C PHE A 36 1.38 6.13 15.42
N THR A 37 2.06 5.29 14.65
CA THR A 37 3.48 5.45 14.34
C THR A 37 3.75 6.67 13.46
N ASN A 38 2.84 6.99 12.54
CA ASN A 38 2.94 8.14 11.64
C ASN A 38 2.42 9.44 12.26
N LYS A 39 2.02 9.45 13.54
CA LYS A 39 1.53 10.63 14.26
C LYS A 39 0.42 11.40 13.51
N GLY A 40 -0.52 10.67 12.92
CA GLY A 40 -1.66 11.28 12.21
C GLY A 40 -1.38 11.74 10.77
N ALA A 41 -0.18 11.52 10.22
CA ALA A 41 0.17 11.84 8.83
C ALA A 41 -0.52 10.96 7.76
N GLY A 42 -1.53 10.19 8.16
CA GLY A 42 -2.22 9.21 7.33
C GLY A 42 -1.53 7.83 7.30
N VAL A 43 -2.32 6.83 6.90
CA VAL A 43 -1.89 5.43 6.81
C VAL A 43 -1.63 5.01 5.36
N PHE A 44 -2.23 5.70 4.40
CA PHE A 44 -2.11 5.40 2.98
C PHE A 44 -1.39 6.54 2.25
N PHE A 45 -0.65 6.17 1.21
CA PHE A 45 -0.18 7.11 0.20
C PHE A 45 -0.40 6.51 -1.19
N THR A 46 -0.46 7.35 -2.22
CA THR A 46 -0.62 6.89 -3.60
C THR A 46 0.66 7.15 -4.37
N GLN A 47 1.04 6.19 -5.21
CA GLN A 47 2.18 6.30 -6.12
C GLN A 47 1.69 6.13 -7.56
N GLU A 48 2.08 7.05 -8.44
CA GLU A 48 1.80 6.90 -9.87
C GLU A 48 2.68 5.79 -10.46
N ARG A 49 2.04 4.85 -11.14
CA ARG A 49 2.70 3.72 -11.80
C ARG A 49 2.16 3.55 -13.23
N PRO A 50 3.00 3.24 -14.21
CA PRO A 50 2.54 2.87 -15.55
C PRO A 50 1.89 1.48 -15.51
N GLY A 51 0.62 1.41 -15.91
CA GLY A 51 -0.14 0.17 -16.02
C GLY A 51 -0.20 -0.37 -17.46
N LYS A 52 -1.20 -1.21 -17.72
CA LYS A 52 -1.44 -1.77 -19.05
C LYS A 52 -1.64 -0.66 -20.09
N ASN A 53 -0.99 -0.79 -21.24
CA ASN A 53 -0.99 0.20 -22.33
C ASN A 53 -0.44 1.57 -21.90
N ALA A 54 0.52 1.61 -20.96
CA ALA A 54 1.15 2.83 -20.43
C ALA A 54 0.17 3.82 -19.78
N ARG A 55 -1.04 3.39 -19.43
CA ARG A 55 -1.99 4.22 -18.69
C ARG A 55 -1.51 4.33 -17.25
N ILE A 56 -1.26 5.56 -16.81
CA ILE A 56 -0.88 5.84 -15.43
C ILE A 56 -2.06 5.51 -14.51
N PHE A 57 -1.79 4.76 -13.45
CA PHE A 57 -2.74 4.52 -12.37
C PHE A 57 -2.09 4.85 -11.02
N LYS A 58 -2.94 5.18 -10.04
CA LYS A 58 -2.51 5.51 -8.68
C LYS A 58 -2.51 4.26 -7.82
N ALA A 59 -1.36 3.64 -7.66
CA ALA A 59 -1.16 2.49 -6.78
C ALA A 59 -1.26 2.93 -5.32
N ILE A 60 -2.19 2.35 -4.57
CA ILE A 60 -2.37 2.63 -3.13
C ILE A 60 -1.36 1.79 -2.35
N LYS A 61 -0.63 2.41 -1.42
CA LYS A 61 0.33 1.73 -0.55
C LYS A 61 0.18 2.18 0.89
N PHE A 62 0.63 1.37 1.85
CA PHE A 62 0.76 1.81 3.22
C PHE A 62 1.92 2.80 3.37
N LYS A 63 1.65 3.92 4.03
CA LYS A 63 2.63 4.94 4.38
C LYS A 63 3.48 4.42 5.53
N THR A 64 4.74 4.11 5.25
CA THR A 64 5.70 3.57 6.23
C THR A 64 6.64 4.63 6.82
N MET A 65 6.54 5.87 6.32
CA MET A 65 7.41 6.99 6.68
C MET A 65 6.59 8.11 7.31
N THR A 66 7.15 8.73 8.34
CA THR A 66 6.55 9.89 9.03
C THR A 66 6.70 11.17 8.21
N ASP A 67 5.90 12.19 8.52
CA ASP A 67 6.03 13.54 7.94
C ASP A 67 6.80 14.50 8.87
N LYS A 68 7.74 13.97 9.66
CA LYS A 68 8.58 14.80 10.51
C LYS A 68 9.36 15.81 9.66
N ARG A 69 9.36 17.05 10.12
CA ARG A 69 10.09 18.18 9.53
C ARG A 69 11.09 18.75 10.54
N ASP A 70 12.15 19.36 10.04
CA ASP A 70 13.10 20.13 10.85
C ASP A 70 12.51 21.48 11.29
N SER A 71 13.32 22.28 11.99
CA SER A 71 12.96 23.62 12.45
C SER A 71 12.71 24.62 11.31
N GLU A 72 13.22 24.35 10.11
CA GLU A 72 13.05 25.18 8.92
C GLU A 72 11.81 24.76 8.11
N GLY A 73 11.14 23.68 8.52
CA GLY A 73 9.97 23.14 7.85
C GLY A 73 10.28 22.19 6.70
N ASN A 74 11.54 21.81 6.47
CA ASN A 74 11.91 20.82 5.47
C ASN A 74 11.66 19.40 6.00
N LEU A 75 11.31 18.46 5.12
CA LEU A 75 11.17 17.06 5.50
C LEU A 75 12.52 16.50 5.95
N LEU A 76 12.53 15.80 7.09
CA LEU A 76 13.74 15.13 7.56
C LEU A 76 14.25 14.08 6.56
N PRO A 77 15.52 13.67 6.66
CA PRO A 77 16.05 12.56 5.87
C PRO A 77 15.24 11.27 6.05
N ASP A 78 15.21 10.45 5.01
CA ASP A 78 14.47 9.18 4.98
C ASP A 78 14.83 8.25 6.14
N ALA A 79 16.11 8.23 6.53
CA ALA A 79 16.62 7.43 7.65
C ALA A 79 15.99 7.81 9.01
N GLU A 80 15.61 9.08 9.18
CA GLU A 80 14.98 9.59 10.42
C GLU A 80 13.45 9.49 10.37
N ARG A 81 12.88 9.41 9.16
CA ARG A 81 11.44 9.30 8.92
C ARG A 81 10.94 7.86 8.90
N LEU A 82 11.80 6.90 8.57
CA LEU A 82 11.49 5.47 8.53
C LEU A 82 11.41 4.90 9.94
N THR A 83 10.24 4.36 10.31
CA THR A 83 10.03 3.77 11.63
C THR A 83 10.42 2.29 11.66
N LYS A 84 10.62 1.72 12.87
CA LYS A 84 10.92 0.28 13.01
C LYS A 84 9.84 -0.59 12.38
N ILE A 85 8.57 -0.23 12.62
CA ILE A 85 7.41 -0.90 12.00
C ILE A 85 7.43 -0.68 10.49
N GLY A 86 7.62 0.55 10.02
CA GLY A 86 7.70 0.86 8.60
C GLY A 86 8.78 0.06 7.87
N LYS A 87 9.94 -0.15 8.50
CA LYS A 87 11.02 -0.99 7.97
C LYS A 87 10.61 -2.45 7.81
N ILE A 88 9.92 -3.02 8.80
CA ILE A 88 9.42 -4.42 8.73
C ILE A 88 8.35 -4.55 7.64
N VAL A 89 7.39 -3.63 7.61
CA VAL A 89 6.31 -3.61 6.62
C VAL A 89 6.89 -3.57 5.20
N ARG A 90 7.90 -2.73 4.97
CA ARG A 90 8.59 -2.63 3.67
C ARG A 90 9.47 -3.83 3.35
N SER A 91 10.15 -4.43 4.34
CA SER A 91 10.97 -5.63 4.10
C SER A 91 10.12 -6.85 3.73
N LEU A 92 8.89 -6.90 4.22
CA LEU A 92 7.93 -7.98 3.92
C LEU A 92 7.04 -7.66 2.70
N SER A 93 7.25 -6.53 2.03
CA SER A 93 6.41 -6.02 0.92
C SER A 93 4.92 -5.90 1.28
N ILE A 94 4.63 -5.79 2.58
CA ILE A 94 3.27 -5.67 3.11
C ILE A 94 2.69 -4.29 2.77
N ASP A 95 3.55 -3.28 2.59
CA ASP A 95 3.14 -1.94 2.17
C ASP A 95 2.45 -1.90 0.81
N GLU A 96 2.65 -2.94 0.00
CA GLU A 96 2.08 -3.06 -1.33
C GLU A 96 0.71 -3.76 -1.35
N LEU A 97 0.29 -4.43 -0.28
CA LEU A 97 -0.98 -5.16 -0.23
C LEU A 97 -2.22 -4.30 -0.55
N PRO A 98 -2.29 -3.00 -0.19
CA PRO A 98 -3.42 -2.16 -0.60
C PRO A 98 -3.58 -2.02 -2.12
N GLN A 99 -2.53 -2.30 -2.92
CA GLN A 99 -2.61 -2.30 -4.38
C GLN A 99 -3.54 -3.39 -4.93
N LEU A 100 -3.88 -4.43 -4.13
CA LEU A 100 -4.87 -5.43 -4.54
C LEU A 100 -6.25 -4.80 -4.82
N ILE A 101 -6.54 -3.65 -4.24
CA ILE A 101 -7.76 -2.87 -4.51
C ILE A 101 -7.70 -2.20 -5.90
N ASN A 102 -6.50 -1.92 -6.42
CA ASN A 102 -6.29 -1.35 -7.76
C ASN A 102 -6.42 -2.38 -8.89
N MET A 103 -6.59 -3.67 -8.59
CA MET A 103 -6.71 -4.75 -9.60
C MET A 103 -8.08 -4.83 -10.29
N TYR A 104 -9.00 -3.91 -9.98
CA TYR A 104 -10.39 -3.92 -10.45
C TYR A 104 -10.71 -2.82 -11.46
#